data_AF-A0A972QLI3-F1
#
_entry.id   AF-A0A972QLI3-F1
#
_cell.length_a   1.000
_cell.length_b   1.000
_cell.length_c   1.000
_cell.angle_alpha   90.00
_cell.angle_beta   90.00
_cell.angle_gamma   90.00
#
_symmetry.space_group_name_H-M   'P 1'
#
loop_
_entity.id
_entity.type
_entity.pdbx_description
1 polymer ?
#
loop_
_entity_poly.entity_id
_entity_poly.type
_entity_poly.pdbx_seq_one_letter_code
_entity_poly.pdbx_strand_id
1 'polypeptide(L)'
;MNNMLQRIRKFIARERFYVLLLSFVVMVQVGAYLAERIAPPEAEKQEVVVQEKIESQTEQPSNDEDMRNQLQEAFAERPRLAMVFGLLMGIIALAFLMGLCVDILMLYKSERFQIMGNFAGVPYVAWSIWDVAKVAILFLFFGHALIIAESGFSAIFPFLEVDNVRMILNSTIMDGLAIFFIIYIIRKEYGEDLSKLGISFKNFFKNIFVGVLSYIAAVPILIGLLLLVIFVVKLTHYEPPPQPILELLVKEESQKLFLYSIFFVAMIGPILEEIFFRGFMYTAIKKRFGMWGALLITSFLFSALHANWVGFLPIMALGMLLAYLYEKTGSLSASIAVHIMHNFGMSLFILFIRELGVRGI
;
A
#
# COMPACT_ATOMS: atom_id res chain seq x y z
N MET A 1 6.83 -39.47 -16.23
CA MET A 1 7.72 -38.30 -16.38
C MET A 1 7.46 -37.50 -17.67
N ASN A 2 7.23 -38.14 -18.83
CA ASN A 2 7.04 -37.45 -20.14
C ASN A 2 5.85 -36.46 -20.21
N ASN A 3 4.74 -36.69 -19.50
CA ASN A 3 3.56 -35.81 -19.57
C ASN A 3 3.74 -34.45 -18.87
N MET A 4 4.52 -34.38 -17.79
CA MET A 4 4.75 -33.12 -17.07
C MET A 4 5.67 -32.20 -17.86
N LEU A 5 6.77 -32.73 -18.40
CA LEU A 5 7.70 -31.99 -19.24
C LEU A 5 7.03 -31.46 -20.52
N GLN A 6 6.14 -32.25 -21.14
CA GLN A 6 5.37 -31.77 -22.29
C GLN A 6 4.40 -30.63 -21.93
N ARG A 7 3.74 -30.69 -20.77
CA ARG A 7 2.87 -29.59 -20.28
C ARG A 7 3.68 -28.33 -20.02
N ILE A 8 4.84 -28.45 -19.38
CA ILE A 8 5.75 -27.32 -19.12
C ILE A 8 6.23 -26.71 -20.45
N ARG A 9 6.68 -27.53 -21.41
CA ARG A 9 7.12 -27.05 -22.73
C ARG A 9 6.01 -26.32 -23.48
N LYS A 10 4.78 -26.86 -23.49
CA LYS A 10 3.62 -26.20 -24.11
C LYS A 10 3.28 -24.87 -23.43
N PHE A 11 3.34 -24.81 -22.10
CA PHE A 11 3.14 -23.59 -21.34
C PHE A 11 4.19 -22.53 -21.69
N ILE A 12 5.48 -22.88 -21.64
CA ILE A 12 6.59 -21.97 -21.98
C ILE A 12 6.45 -21.47 -23.43
N ALA A 13 6.13 -22.35 -24.38
CA ALA A 13 5.96 -21.96 -25.77
C ALA A 13 4.81 -20.95 -25.95
N ARG A 14 3.70 -21.13 -25.22
CA ARG A 14 2.53 -20.25 -25.26
C ARG A 14 2.82 -18.90 -24.60
N GLU A 15 3.45 -18.90 -23.43
CA GLU A 15 3.73 -17.70 -22.63
C GLU A 15 5.15 -17.16 -22.84
N ARG A 16 5.80 -17.52 -23.96
CA ARG A 16 7.24 -17.27 -24.21
C ARG A 16 7.66 -15.82 -23.98
N PHE A 17 6.79 -14.88 -24.33
CA PHE A 17 7.01 -13.45 -24.14
C PHE A 17 7.17 -13.12 -22.65
N TYR A 18 6.22 -13.52 -21.81
CA TYR A 18 6.26 -13.25 -20.37
C TYR A 18 7.40 -14.00 -19.66
N VAL A 19 7.76 -15.20 -20.13
CA VAL A 19 8.92 -15.93 -19.60
C VAL A 19 10.22 -15.17 -19.89
N LEU A 20 10.36 -14.56 -21.07
CA LEU A 20 11.52 -13.73 -21.41
C LEU A 20 11.57 -12.46 -20.56
N LEU A 21 10.45 -11.77 -20.37
CA LEU A 21 10.38 -10.60 -19.49
C LEU A 21 10.76 -10.94 -18.05
N LEU A 22 10.25 -12.06 -17.51
CA LEU A 22 10.60 -12.51 -16.17
C LEU A 22 12.08 -12.89 -16.07
N SER A 23 12.63 -13.54 -17.10
CA SER A 23 14.06 -13.86 -17.17
C SER A 23 14.93 -12.61 -17.16
N PHE A 24 14.50 -11.54 -17.86
CA PHE A 24 15.17 -10.25 -17.80
C PHE A 24 15.15 -9.66 -16.39
N VAL A 25 13.99 -9.63 -15.72
CA VAL A 25 13.88 -9.12 -14.34
C VAL A 25 14.81 -9.88 -13.40
N VAL A 26 14.81 -11.21 -13.46
CA VAL A 26 15.69 -12.05 -12.64
C VAL A 26 17.16 -11.77 -12.94
N MET A 27 17.53 -11.63 -14.22
CA MET A 27 18.90 -11.33 -14.62
C MET A 27 19.36 -9.97 -14.08
N VAL A 28 18.52 -8.94 -14.16
CA VAL A 28 18.84 -7.61 -13.61
C VAL A 28 19.05 -7.69 -12.10
N GLN A 29 18.17 -8.38 -11.35
CA GLN A 29 18.32 -8.51 -9.90
C GLN A 29 19.56 -9.32 -9.49
N VAL A 30 19.83 -10.45 -10.16
CA VAL A 30 21.03 -11.23 -9.92
C VAL A 30 22.28 -10.42 -10.25
N GLY A 31 22.25 -9.67 -11.36
CA GLY A 31 23.33 -8.76 -11.75
C GLY A 31 23.61 -7.69 -10.69
N ALA A 32 22.56 -7.03 -10.19
CA ALA A 32 22.67 -6.03 -9.12
C ALA A 32 23.27 -6.63 -7.83
N TYR A 33 22.74 -7.79 -7.40
CA TYR A 33 23.22 -8.50 -6.21
C TYR A 33 24.68 -8.95 -6.32
N LEU A 34 25.13 -9.38 -7.52
CA LEU A 34 26.52 -9.74 -7.75
C LEU A 34 27.42 -8.51 -7.82
N ALA A 35 26.96 -7.43 -8.45
CA ALA A 35 27.72 -6.19 -8.55
C ALA A 35 28.04 -5.59 -7.16
N GLU A 36 27.06 -5.59 -6.26
CA GLU A 36 27.21 -5.16 -4.87
C GLU A 36 28.31 -5.94 -4.13
N ARG A 37 28.44 -7.25 -4.38
CA ARG A 37 29.46 -8.11 -3.76
C ARG A 37 30.86 -8.03 -4.37
N ILE A 38 30.97 -7.50 -5.59
CA ILE A 38 32.23 -7.38 -6.34
C ILE A 38 32.76 -5.94 -6.27
N ALA A 39 31.94 -4.97 -5.85
CA ALA A 39 32.33 -3.58 -5.70
C ALA A 39 33.55 -3.45 -4.76
N PRO A 40 34.55 -2.62 -5.12
CA PRO A 40 35.73 -2.43 -4.29
C PRO A 40 35.35 -1.80 -2.94
N PRO A 41 36.07 -2.11 -1.84
CA PRO A 41 35.75 -1.69 -0.47
C PRO A 41 35.77 -0.17 -0.22
N GLU A 42 36.10 0.64 -1.24
CA GLU A 42 36.03 2.11 -1.18
C GLU A 42 34.60 2.63 -1.39
N ALA A 43 33.75 1.92 -2.13
CA ALA A 43 32.33 2.26 -2.30
C ALA A 43 31.53 2.01 -1.01
N GLU A 44 31.83 0.90 -0.32
CA GLU A 44 31.26 0.54 0.98
C GLU A 44 31.64 1.59 2.06
N LYS A 45 32.86 2.15 1.99
CA LYS A 45 33.27 3.28 2.86
C LYS A 45 32.51 4.56 2.56
N GLN A 46 32.14 4.85 1.31
CA GLN A 46 31.34 6.01 0.99
C GLN A 46 29.88 5.85 1.44
N GLU A 47 29.28 4.67 1.28
CA GLU A 47 27.95 4.38 1.83
C GLU A 47 27.93 4.44 3.35
N VAL A 48 28.90 3.83 4.04
CA VAL A 48 29.02 3.91 5.51
C VAL A 48 29.22 5.35 5.97
N VAL A 49 30.03 6.17 5.28
CA VAL A 49 30.21 7.59 5.63
C VAL A 49 28.94 8.42 5.34
N VAL A 50 28.18 8.10 4.29
CA VAL A 50 26.90 8.76 4.02
C VAL A 50 25.86 8.36 5.07
N GLN A 51 25.85 7.10 5.49
CA GLN A 51 24.95 6.55 6.50
C GLN A 51 25.28 7.09 7.90
N GLU A 52 26.55 7.13 8.30
CA GLU A 52 27.00 7.81 9.53
C GLU A 52 26.69 9.32 9.50
N LYS A 53 26.77 9.97 8.34
CA LYS A 53 26.43 11.38 8.20
C LYS A 53 24.93 11.63 8.28
N ILE A 54 24.11 10.71 7.78
CA ILE A 54 22.64 10.72 7.94
C ILE A 54 22.26 10.46 9.41
N GLU A 55 22.88 9.47 10.06
CA GLU A 55 22.71 9.17 11.49
C GLU A 55 23.14 10.35 12.37
N SER A 56 24.25 11.03 12.04
CA SER A 56 24.72 12.23 12.76
C SER A 56 23.81 13.45 12.59
N GLN A 57 22.99 13.49 11.54
CA GLN A 57 22.01 14.56 11.27
C GLN A 57 20.60 14.22 11.79
N THR A 58 20.38 12.96 12.18
CA THR A 58 19.18 12.47 12.86
C THR A 58 19.54 12.17 14.31
N GLU A 59 19.81 13.21 15.11
CA GLU A 59 19.79 13.07 16.57
C GLU A 59 18.39 12.58 16.97
N GLN A 60 18.26 11.26 17.17
CA GLN A 60 17.10 10.71 17.85
C GLN A 60 17.15 11.20 19.31
N PRO A 61 16.01 11.67 19.85
CA PRO A 61 15.98 12.12 21.24
C PRO A 61 16.49 11.02 22.16
N SER A 62 17.40 11.43 23.07
CA SER A 62 18.20 10.51 23.88
C SER A 62 17.37 9.69 24.89
N ASN A 63 16.10 10.05 25.12
CA ASN A 63 15.09 9.29 25.87
C ASN A 63 13.66 9.81 25.61
N ASP A 64 12.63 9.06 26.05
CA ASP A 64 11.19 9.39 25.93
C ASP A 64 10.82 10.76 26.55
N GLU A 65 11.57 11.22 27.55
CA GLU A 65 11.33 12.49 28.25
C GLU A 65 11.74 13.69 27.40
N ASP A 66 12.85 13.61 26.69
CA ASP A 66 13.32 14.62 25.74
C ASP A 66 12.32 14.80 24.59
N MET A 67 11.84 13.70 23.99
CA MET A 67 10.79 13.74 22.96
C MET A 67 9.51 14.43 23.45
N ARG A 68 9.09 14.14 24.68
CA ARG A 68 7.90 14.76 25.28
C ARG A 68 8.08 16.25 25.48
N ASN A 69 9.25 16.69 25.93
CA ASN A 69 9.55 18.11 26.14
C ASN A 69 9.57 18.86 24.80
N GLN A 70 10.22 18.30 23.77
CA GLN A 70 10.23 18.88 22.42
C GLN A 70 8.81 19.02 21.84
N LEU A 71 7.96 18.02 22.03
CA LEU A 71 6.55 18.09 21.61
C LEU A 71 5.77 19.17 22.37
N GLN A 72 5.99 19.30 23.68
CA GLN A 72 5.35 20.33 24.50
C GLN A 72 5.75 21.74 24.06
N GLU A 73 7.03 21.96 23.81
CA GLU A 73 7.56 23.23 23.31
C GLU A 73 6.97 23.54 21.92
N ALA A 74 7.01 22.58 20.99
CA ALA A 74 6.46 22.75 19.64
C ALA A 74 4.96 23.10 19.66
N PHE A 75 4.19 22.48 20.55
CA PHE A 75 2.77 22.80 20.72
C PHE A 75 2.53 24.16 21.38
N ALA A 76 3.37 24.58 22.31
CA ALA A 76 3.29 25.89 22.94
C ALA A 76 3.57 27.01 21.93
N GLU A 77 4.55 26.81 21.03
CA GLU A 77 4.87 27.75 19.96
C GLU A 77 3.78 27.81 18.87
N ARG A 78 3.07 26.70 18.62
CA ARG A 78 2.11 26.56 17.52
C ARG A 78 0.71 26.16 18.04
N PRO A 79 -0.02 27.06 18.72
CA PRO A 79 -1.30 26.72 19.37
C PRO A 79 -2.39 26.28 18.39
N ARG A 80 -2.39 26.78 17.15
CA ARG A 80 -3.32 26.32 16.09
C ARG A 80 -3.04 24.86 15.70
N LEU A 81 -1.75 24.50 15.59
CA LEU A 81 -1.33 23.14 15.25
C LEU A 81 -1.70 22.17 16.38
N ALA A 82 -1.49 22.57 17.64
CA ALA A 82 -1.92 21.83 18.82
C ALA A 82 -3.44 21.60 18.86
N MET A 83 -4.23 22.62 18.53
CA MET A 83 -5.69 22.51 18.46
C MET A 83 -6.14 21.53 17.37
N VAL A 84 -5.56 21.61 16.17
CA VAL A 84 -5.87 20.70 15.05
C VAL A 84 -5.51 19.26 15.42
N PHE A 85 -4.35 19.05 16.03
CA PHE A 85 -3.92 17.74 16.52
C PHE A 85 -4.87 17.17 17.57
N GLY A 86 -5.25 17.99 18.57
CA GLY A 86 -6.22 17.58 19.60
C GLY A 86 -7.57 17.20 19.00
N LEU A 87 -8.05 17.94 17.99
CA LEU A 87 -9.28 17.63 17.28
C LEU A 87 -9.16 16.31 16.49
N LEU A 88 -8.03 16.09 15.79
CA LEU A 88 -7.77 14.84 15.07
C LEU A 88 -7.74 13.63 16.02
N MET A 89 -7.02 13.74 17.13
CA MET A 89 -6.97 12.71 18.17
C MET A 89 -8.34 12.47 18.80
N GLY A 90 -9.13 13.53 19.00
CA GLY A 90 -10.51 13.43 19.46
C GLY A 90 -11.41 12.66 18.48
N ILE A 91 -11.26 12.88 17.17
CA ILE A 91 -11.99 12.13 16.13
C ILE A 91 -11.59 10.65 16.15
N ILE A 92 -10.29 10.35 16.25
CA ILE A 92 -9.79 8.96 16.32
C ILE A 92 -10.32 8.26 17.57
N ALA A 93 -10.26 8.92 18.73
CA ALA A 93 -10.78 8.40 19.99
C ALA A 93 -12.30 8.15 19.93
N LEU A 94 -13.06 9.08 19.33
CA LEU A 94 -14.50 8.90 19.13
C LEU A 94 -14.78 7.71 18.20
N ALA A 95 -14.07 7.59 17.08
CA ALA A 95 -14.20 6.46 16.16
C ALA A 95 -13.87 5.12 16.84
N PHE A 96 -12.83 5.10 17.69
CA PHE A 96 -12.48 3.93 18.50
C PHE A 96 -13.59 3.55 19.47
N LEU A 97 -14.12 4.50 20.25
CA LEU A 97 -15.22 4.25 21.19
C LEU A 97 -16.49 3.79 20.47
N MET A 98 -16.83 4.43 19.35
CA MET A 98 -17.95 4.02 18.51
C MET A 98 -17.76 2.60 17.95
N GLY A 99 -16.56 2.28 17.48
CA GLY A 99 -16.19 0.94 17.02
C GLY A 99 -16.36 -0.11 18.11
N LEU A 100 -15.83 0.15 19.32
CA LEU A 100 -15.99 -0.75 20.45
C LEU A 100 -17.47 -0.96 20.81
N CYS A 101 -18.26 0.10 20.81
CA CYS A 101 -19.70 -0.01 21.02
C CYS A 101 -20.37 -0.90 19.96
N VAL A 102 -20.00 -0.75 18.68
CA VAL A 102 -20.51 -1.60 17.59
C VAL A 102 -20.09 -3.05 17.81
N ASP A 103 -18.82 -3.31 18.12
CA ASP A 103 -18.29 -4.66 18.34
C ASP A 103 -18.97 -5.34 19.54
N ILE A 104 -19.14 -4.63 20.66
CA ILE A 104 -19.84 -5.13 21.85
C ILE A 104 -21.31 -5.45 21.52
N LEU A 105 -21.99 -4.56 20.80
CA LEU A 105 -23.38 -4.78 20.37
C LEU A 105 -23.49 -5.98 19.42
N MET A 106 -22.51 -6.18 18.55
CA MET A 106 -22.44 -7.33 17.64
C MET A 106 -22.21 -8.64 18.40
N LEU A 107 -21.30 -8.65 19.38
CA LEU A 107 -21.07 -9.80 20.26
C LEU A 107 -22.31 -10.17 21.08
N TYR A 108 -23.01 -9.16 21.61
CA TYR A 108 -24.24 -9.37 22.40
C TYR A 108 -25.42 -9.89 21.57
N LYS A 109 -25.52 -9.50 20.29
CA LYS A 109 -26.60 -9.90 19.37
C LYS A 109 -26.28 -11.12 18.50
N SER A 110 -25.19 -11.84 18.78
CA SER A 110 -24.57 -12.79 17.83
C SER A 110 -25.45 -13.95 17.37
N GLU A 111 -26.55 -14.28 18.06
CA GLU A 111 -27.54 -15.26 17.55
C GLU A 111 -28.42 -14.73 16.40
N ARG A 112 -28.50 -13.41 16.19
CA ARG A 112 -29.32 -12.79 15.12
C ARG A 112 -28.50 -12.06 14.06
N PHE A 113 -27.23 -11.78 14.32
CA PHE A 113 -26.38 -11.06 13.39
C PHE A 113 -25.59 -12.06 12.55
N GLN A 114 -26.11 -12.42 11.37
CA GLN A 114 -25.30 -13.09 10.36
C GLN A 114 -24.14 -12.13 10.01
N ILE A 115 -22.96 -12.35 10.60
CA ILE A 115 -21.69 -11.65 10.31
C ILE A 115 -21.41 -11.67 8.79
N MET A 116 -21.95 -12.71 8.15
CA MET A 116 -22.04 -12.93 6.73
C MET A 116 -23.49 -12.75 6.24
N GLY A 117 -24.03 -11.53 6.36
CA GLY A 117 -25.31 -11.19 5.72
C GLY A 117 -25.24 -11.41 4.20
N ASN A 118 -26.39 -11.31 3.51
CA ASN A 118 -26.50 -11.52 2.06
C ASN A 118 -25.38 -10.81 1.28
N PHE A 119 -24.37 -11.58 0.85
CA PHE A 119 -23.34 -11.08 -0.04
C PHE A 119 -23.99 -10.77 -1.39
N ALA A 120 -23.80 -9.55 -1.88
CA ALA A 120 -24.19 -9.22 -3.26
C ALA A 120 -23.47 -10.15 -4.25
N GLY A 121 -22.28 -10.64 -3.88
CA GLY A 121 -21.42 -11.47 -4.69
C GLY A 121 -20.72 -10.63 -5.75
N VAL A 122 -19.41 -10.80 -5.89
CA VAL A 122 -18.67 -10.13 -6.98
C VAL A 122 -19.02 -10.76 -8.33
N PRO A 123 -18.96 -9.98 -9.43
CA PRO A 123 -19.21 -10.51 -10.77
C PRO A 123 -18.31 -11.70 -11.09
N TYR A 124 -18.84 -12.69 -11.82
CA TYR A 124 -18.00 -13.70 -12.46
C TYR A 124 -17.17 -13.03 -13.57
N VAL A 125 -15.88 -13.37 -13.63
CA VAL A 125 -14.89 -12.78 -14.54
C VAL A 125 -14.26 -13.81 -15.46
N ALA A 126 -13.94 -13.41 -16.69
CA ALA A 126 -13.32 -14.29 -17.69
C ALA A 126 -11.83 -14.56 -17.41
N TRP A 127 -11.09 -13.55 -16.95
CA TRP A 127 -9.65 -13.64 -16.68
C TRP A 127 -9.32 -14.57 -15.50
N SER A 128 -8.05 -14.96 -15.43
CA SER A 128 -7.53 -15.97 -14.52
C SER A 128 -6.34 -15.46 -13.72
N ILE A 129 -5.89 -16.25 -12.74
CA ILE A 129 -4.67 -15.95 -11.98
C ILE A 129 -3.42 -15.80 -12.86
N TRP A 130 -3.42 -16.40 -14.05
CA TRP A 130 -2.32 -16.24 -15.01
C TRP A 130 -2.29 -14.84 -15.60
N ASP A 131 -3.44 -14.20 -15.77
CA ASP A 131 -3.51 -12.82 -16.28
C ASP A 131 -3.05 -11.82 -15.21
N VAL A 132 -3.33 -12.11 -13.94
CA VAL A 132 -2.72 -11.40 -12.80
C VAL A 132 -1.20 -11.53 -12.83
N ALA A 133 -0.68 -12.75 -13.02
CA ALA A 133 0.76 -12.99 -13.12
C ALA A 133 1.40 -12.26 -14.31
N LYS A 134 0.73 -12.19 -15.46
CA LYS A 134 1.19 -11.41 -16.63
C LYS A 134 1.31 -9.92 -16.31
N VAL A 135 0.29 -9.33 -15.70
CA VAL A 135 0.32 -7.91 -15.28
C VAL A 135 1.43 -7.67 -14.26
N ALA A 136 1.61 -8.57 -13.29
CA ALA A 136 2.70 -8.46 -12.32
C ALA A 136 4.09 -8.56 -12.97
N ILE A 137 4.29 -9.47 -13.94
CA ILE A 137 5.54 -9.58 -14.69
C ILE A 137 5.80 -8.31 -15.50
N LEU A 138 4.78 -7.77 -16.17
CA LEU A 138 4.90 -6.52 -16.91
C LEU A 138 5.24 -5.35 -15.98
N PHE A 139 4.59 -5.27 -14.82
CA PHE A 139 4.88 -4.26 -13.81
C PHE A 139 6.33 -4.36 -13.33
N LEU A 140 6.81 -5.56 -12.99
CA LEU A 140 8.21 -5.75 -12.61
C LEU A 140 9.18 -5.39 -13.73
N PHE A 141 8.89 -5.81 -14.97
CA PHE A 141 9.73 -5.50 -16.12
C PHE A 141 9.82 -4.00 -16.39
N PHE A 142 8.69 -3.32 -16.50
CA PHE A 142 8.66 -1.88 -16.76
C PHE A 142 9.23 -1.07 -15.60
N GLY A 143 9.08 -1.53 -14.35
CA GLY A 143 9.72 -0.90 -13.20
C GLY A 143 11.24 -0.90 -13.32
N HIS A 144 11.86 -2.05 -13.64
CA HIS A 144 13.31 -2.13 -13.83
C HIS A 144 13.75 -1.38 -15.10
N ALA A 145 12.99 -1.47 -16.19
CA ALA A 145 13.29 -0.74 -17.43
C ALA A 145 13.25 0.79 -17.21
N LEU A 146 12.32 1.28 -16.39
CA LEU A 146 12.20 2.69 -16.04
C LEU A 146 13.41 3.14 -15.21
N ILE A 147 13.80 2.40 -14.19
CA ILE A 147 15.01 2.69 -13.38
C ILE A 147 16.27 2.76 -14.26
N ILE A 148 16.45 1.81 -15.18
CA ILE A 148 17.59 1.79 -16.10
C ILE A 148 17.54 2.98 -17.05
N ALA A 149 16.37 3.28 -17.61
CA ALA A 149 16.20 4.43 -18.50
C ALA A 149 16.53 5.73 -17.75
N GLU A 150 16.03 5.91 -16.55
CA GLU A 150 16.30 7.08 -15.71
C GLU A 150 17.77 7.24 -15.36
N SER A 151 18.47 6.13 -15.08
CA SER A 151 19.92 6.16 -14.86
C SER A 151 20.68 6.67 -16.09
N GLY A 152 20.15 6.44 -17.30
CA GLY A 152 20.68 7.03 -18.54
C GLY A 152 20.22 8.48 -18.79
N PHE A 153 18.97 8.82 -18.48
CA PHE A 153 18.39 10.14 -18.73
C PHE A 153 18.81 11.20 -17.72
N SER A 154 19.07 10.83 -16.46
CA SER A 154 19.57 11.74 -15.42
C SER A 154 20.90 12.39 -15.82
N ALA A 155 21.74 11.69 -16.58
CA ALA A 155 22.96 12.25 -17.18
C ALA A 155 22.70 13.41 -18.18
N ILE A 156 21.47 13.56 -18.67
CA ILE A 156 21.06 14.55 -19.68
C ILE A 156 20.10 15.60 -19.08
N PHE A 157 19.27 15.22 -18.11
CA PHE A 157 18.23 16.07 -17.51
C PHE A 157 18.36 16.15 -15.98
N PRO A 158 19.07 17.18 -15.44
CA PRO A 158 19.38 17.28 -14.01
C PRO A 158 18.16 17.42 -13.08
N PHE A 159 17.01 17.87 -13.58
CA PHE A 159 15.80 17.97 -12.74
C PHE A 159 15.20 16.61 -12.34
N LEU A 160 15.62 15.51 -13.00
CA LEU A 160 15.26 14.14 -12.63
C LEU A 160 16.06 13.61 -11.43
N GLU A 161 17.04 14.38 -10.93
CA GLU A 161 17.78 14.05 -9.70
C GLU A 161 16.96 14.29 -8.43
N VAL A 162 15.85 15.04 -8.51
CA VAL A 162 14.97 15.27 -7.35
C VAL A 162 14.19 13.99 -7.05
N ASP A 163 14.57 13.32 -5.97
CA ASP A 163 14.03 12.01 -5.57
C ASP A 163 12.50 11.97 -5.52
N ASN A 164 11.87 13.03 -5.02
CA ASN A 164 10.42 13.12 -4.92
C ASN A 164 9.73 13.31 -6.28
N VAL A 165 10.32 14.07 -7.22
CA VAL A 165 9.78 14.21 -8.58
C VAL A 165 9.87 12.86 -9.29
N ARG A 166 11.03 12.21 -9.17
CA ARG A 166 11.27 10.88 -9.72
C ARG A 166 10.29 9.84 -9.16
N MET A 167 10.13 9.80 -7.84
CA MET A 167 9.20 8.88 -7.17
C MET A 167 7.78 9.03 -7.72
N ILE A 168 7.26 10.27 -7.78
CA ILE A 168 5.88 10.47 -8.20
C ILE A 168 5.70 10.18 -9.69
N LEU A 169 6.65 10.60 -10.52
CA LEU A 169 6.62 10.31 -11.96
C LEU A 169 6.63 8.79 -12.20
N ASN A 170 7.52 8.08 -11.52
CA ASN A 170 7.61 6.62 -11.61
C ASN A 170 6.35 5.94 -11.14
N SER A 171 5.81 6.30 -9.97
CA SER A 171 4.55 5.73 -9.48
C SER A 171 3.43 5.98 -10.48
N THR A 172 3.29 7.21 -10.98
CA THR A 172 2.23 7.57 -11.94
C THR A 172 2.34 6.79 -13.24
N ILE A 173 3.55 6.64 -13.79
CA ILE A 173 3.79 5.86 -15.02
C ILE A 173 3.48 4.38 -14.77
N MET A 174 4.00 3.82 -13.68
CA MET A 174 3.84 2.41 -13.35
C MET A 174 2.38 2.03 -13.09
N ASP A 175 1.65 2.86 -12.36
CA ASP A 175 0.23 2.66 -12.12
C ASP A 175 -0.59 2.82 -13.41
N GLY A 176 -0.27 3.83 -14.22
CA GLY A 176 -0.88 4.02 -15.54
C GLY A 176 -0.68 2.81 -16.45
N LEU A 177 0.52 2.24 -16.48
CA LEU A 177 0.83 1.02 -17.21
C LEU A 177 0.06 -0.19 -16.66
N ALA A 178 -0.01 -0.36 -15.34
CA ALA A 178 -0.78 -1.44 -14.72
C ALA A 178 -2.26 -1.39 -15.13
N ILE A 179 -2.89 -0.21 -15.01
CA ILE A 179 -4.28 0.00 -15.41
C ILE A 179 -4.46 -0.22 -16.93
N PHE A 180 -3.53 0.28 -17.75
CA PHE A 180 -3.55 0.06 -19.18
C PHE A 180 -3.58 -1.44 -19.54
N PHE A 181 -2.71 -2.24 -18.94
CA PHE A 181 -2.67 -3.69 -19.19
C PHE A 181 -3.90 -4.42 -18.68
N ILE A 182 -4.44 -4.04 -17.51
CA ILE A 182 -5.70 -4.58 -16.99
C ILE A 182 -6.84 -4.31 -17.97
N ILE A 183 -6.98 -3.05 -18.43
CA ILE A 183 -8.01 -2.65 -19.41
C ILE A 183 -7.81 -3.38 -20.73
N TYR A 184 -6.56 -3.50 -21.20
CA TYR A 184 -6.23 -4.22 -22.42
C TYR A 184 -6.69 -5.69 -22.34
N ILE A 185 -6.34 -6.41 -21.27
CA ILE A 185 -6.74 -7.80 -21.07
C ILE A 185 -8.27 -7.92 -21.06
N ILE A 186 -8.95 -7.09 -20.26
CA ILE A 186 -10.41 -7.16 -20.12
C ILE A 186 -11.12 -6.87 -21.45
N ARG A 187 -10.74 -5.79 -22.13
CA ARG A 187 -11.44 -5.30 -23.32
C ARG A 187 -11.03 -6.01 -24.61
N LYS A 188 -9.74 -6.32 -24.77
CA LYS A 188 -9.20 -6.86 -26.02
C LYS A 188 -9.02 -8.37 -25.99
N GLU A 189 -8.54 -8.96 -24.91
CA GLU A 189 -8.37 -10.42 -24.84
C GLU A 189 -9.71 -11.12 -24.56
N TYR A 190 -10.51 -10.58 -23.64
CA TYR A 190 -11.76 -11.23 -23.20
C TYR A 190 -13.04 -10.57 -23.74
N GLY A 191 -12.99 -9.36 -24.29
CA GLY A 191 -14.18 -8.65 -24.79
C GLY A 191 -15.20 -8.28 -23.71
N GLU A 192 -14.78 -8.28 -22.45
CA GLU A 192 -15.64 -8.02 -21.30
C GLU A 192 -15.80 -6.50 -21.04
N ASP A 193 -16.80 -6.14 -20.23
CA ASP A 193 -17.02 -4.75 -19.82
C ASP A 193 -16.24 -4.41 -18.52
N LEU A 194 -15.82 -3.14 -18.38
CA LEU A 194 -15.07 -2.70 -17.18
C LEU A 194 -15.90 -2.74 -15.90
N SER A 195 -17.23 -2.78 -15.99
CA SER A 195 -18.11 -3.02 -14.82
C SER A 195 -17.82 -4.35 -14.12
N LYS A 196 -17.17 -5.31 -14.79
CA LYS A 196 -16.71 -6.57 -14.19
C LYS A 196 -15.64 -6.40 -13.12
N LEU A 197 -14.92 -5.28 -13.11
CA LEU A 197 -14.05 -4.88 -12.01
C LEU A 197 -14.85 -4.46 -10.76
N GLY A 198 -16.17 -4.28 -10.87
CA GLY A 198 -17.00 -3.72 -9.82
C GLY A 198 -17.01 -2.19 -9.78
N ILE A 199 -16.57 -1.55 -10.87
CA ILE A 199 -16.78 -0.10 -11.07
C ILE A 199 -18.26 0.10 -11.36
N SER A 200 -19.02 0.53 -10.35
CA SER A 200 -20.46 0.76 -10.46
C SER A 200 -20.90 1.88 -9.53
N PHE A 201 -21.78 2.74 -10.04
CA PHE A 201 -22.46 3.79 -9.27
C PHE A 201 -23.78 3.32 -8.64
N LYS A 202 -24.17 2.05 -8.87
CA LYS A 202 -25.37 1.50 -8.26
C LYS A 202 -25.20 1.45 -6.74
N ASN A 203 -26.17 2.01 -6.01
CA ASN A 203 -26.15 2.10 -4.54
C ASN A 203 -24.91 2.83 -3.98
N PHE A 204 -24.27 3.72 -4.74
CA PHE A 204 -23.01 4.38 -4.38
C PHE A 204 -22.97 4.92 -2.93
N PHE A 205 -23.93 5.77 -2.55
CA PHE A 205 -24.00 6.33 -1.19
C PHE A 205 -24.23 5.27 -0.11
N LYS A 206 -25.03 4.25 -0.40
CA LYS A 206 -25.26 3.12 0.52
C LYS A 206 -23.98 2.30 0.71
N ASN A 207 -23.22 2.07 -0.36
CA ASN A 207 -21.96 1.33 -0.30
C ASN A 207 -20.92 2.11 0.51
N ILE A 208 -20.82 3.43 0.31
CA ILE A 208 -19.97 4.31 1.12
C ILE A 208 -20.38 4.23 2.59
N PHE A 209 -21.67 4.36 2.90
CA PHE A 209 -22.16 4.28 4.28
C PHE A 209 -21.83 2.95 4.95
N VAL A 210 -22.03 1.83 4.25
CA VAL A 210 -21.63 0.49 4.73
C VAL A 210 -20.11 0.40 4.94
N GLY A 211 -19.33 0.96 4.02
CA GLY A 211 -17.88 1.05 4.13
C GLY A 211 -17.44 1.80 5.38
N VAL A 212 -17.92 3.03 5.56
CA VAL A 212 -17.59 3.89 6.72
C VAL A 212 -17.98 3.21 8.03
N LEU A 213 -19.19 2.64 8.12
CA LEU A 213 -19.62 1.94 9.34
C LEU A 213 -18.75 0.71 9.64
N SER A 214 -18.38 -0.05 8.61
CA SER A 214 -17.49 -1.22 8.78
C SER A 214 -16.07 -0.80 9.14
N TYR A 215 -15.60 0.34 8.66
CA TYR A 215 -14.30 0.90 9.04
C TYR A 215 -14.29 1.37 10.49
N ILE A 216 -15.32 2.09 10.94
CA ILE A 216 -15.46 2.49 12.36
C ILE A 216 -15.43 1.26 13.26
N ALA A 217 -16.15 0.19 12.91
CA ALA A 217 -16.08 -1.08 13.63
C ALA A 217 -14.68 -1.74 13.59
N ALA A 218 -13.94 -1.56 12.50
CA ALA A 218 -12.58 -2.09 12.39
C ALA A 218 -11.51 -1.27 13.11
N VAL A 219 -11.75 0.02 13.39
CA VAL A 219 -10.75 0.92 14.02
C VAL A 219 -10.16 0.36 15.32
N PRO A 220 -10.95 -0.16 16.29
CA PRO A 220 -10.40 -0.78 17.49
C PRO A 220 -9.49 -1.96 17.22
N ILE A 221 -9.85 -2.81 16.25
CA ILE A 221 -9.05 -3.97 15.86
C ILE A 221 -7.73 -3.51 15.22
N LEU A 222 -7.79 -2.52 14.31
CA LEU A 222 -6.59 -1.98 13.65
C LEU A 222 -5.63 -1.34 14.65
N ILE A 223 -6.15 -0.54 15.59
CA ILE A 223 -5.34 0.07 16.66
C ILE A 223 -4.79 -1.01 17.60
N GLY A 224 -5.59 -2.00 17.98
CA GLY A 224 -5.15 -3.12 18.82
C GLY A 224 -4.02 -3.93 18.18
N LEU A 225 -4.11 -4.20 16.87
CA LEU A 225 -3.05 -4.87 16.11
C LEU A 225 -1.78 -4.02 16.03
N LEU A 226 -1.91 -2.71 15.81
CA LEU A 226 -0.77 -1.80 15.80
C LEU A 226 -0.07 -1.77 17.17
N LEU A 227 -0.83 -1.63 18.25
CA LEU A 227 -0.30 -1.64 19.62
C LEU A 227 0.36 -2.98 19.97
N LEU A 228 -0.21 -4.09 19.51
CA LEU A 228 0.39 -5.42 19.66
C LEU A 228 1.74 -5.49 18.97
N VAL A 229 1.85 -5.01 17.72
CA VAL A 229 3.13 -5.01 17.01
C VAL A 229 4.14 -4.10 17.70
N ILE A 230 3.76 -2.88 18.10
CA ILE A 230 4.64 -1.96 18.85
C ILE A 230 5.12 -2.62 20.15
N PHE A 231 4.24 -3.31 20.87
CA PHE A 231 4.60 -4.05 22.07
C PHE A 231 5.64 -5.14 21.77
N VAL A 232 5.45 -5.92 20.70
CA VAL A 232 6.42 -6.94 20.28
C VAL A 232 7.76 -6.32 19.90
N VAL A 233 7.76 -5.24 19.11
CA VAL A 233 8.97 -4.50 18.72
C VAL A 233 9.75 -4.03 19.94
N LYS A 234 9.07 -3.45 20.94
CA LYS A 234 9.67 -3.04 22.22
C LYS A 234 10.21 -4.24 23.01
N LEU A 235 9.48 -5.35 23.06
CA LEU A 235 9.89 -6.57 23.76
C LEU A 235 11.15 -7.20 23.12
N THR A 236 11.25 -7.15 21.79
CA THR A 236 12.37 -7.74 21.05
C THR A 236 13.56 -6.80 20.88
N HIS A 237 13.45 -5.54 21.33
CA HIS A 237 14.42 -4.47 21.03
C HIS A 237 14.72 -4.38 19.53
N TYR A 238 13.70 -4.59 18.69
CA TYR A 238 13.85 -4.50 17.25
C TYR A 238 13.83 -3.03 16.84
N GLU A 239 14.81 -2.59 16.07
CA GLU A 239 14.86 -1.25 15.50
C GLU A 239 14.40 -1.32 14.03
N PRO A 240 13.15 -0.90 13.74
CA PRO A 240 12.67 -0.94 12.38
C PRO A 240 13.44 0.07 11.51
N PRO A 241 13.83 -0.30 10.28
CA PRO A 241 14.45 0.64 9.37
C PRO A 241 13.47 1.78 9.04
N PRO A 242 13.97 3.00 8.76
CA PRO A 242 13.14 4.12 8.32
C PRO A 242 12.30 3.74 7.10
N GLN A 243 11.06 4.24 7.04
CA GLN A 243 10.22 4.03 5.86
C GLN A 243 10.61 5.02 4.76
N PRO A 244 11.11 4.56 3.59
CA PRO A 244 11.66 5.47 2.57
C PRO A 244 10.66 6.52 2.08
N ILE A 245 9.40 6.12 1.89
CA ILE A 245 8.33 7.03 1.45
C ILE A 245 8.06 8.10 2.51
N LEU A 246 8.03 7.73 3.79
CA LEU A 246 7.80 8.69 4.88
C LEU A 246 8.93 9.74 4.91
N GLU A 247 10.17 9.28 4.83
CA GLU A 247 11.36 10.14 4.83
C GLU A 247 11.35 11.11 3.65
N LEU A 248 11.05 10.61 2.45
CA LEU A 248 10.91 11.39 1.23
C LEU A 248 9.82 12.48 1.37
N LEU A 249 8.67 12.15 1.96
CA LEU A 249 7.58 13.10 2.18
C LEU A 249 7.91 14.15 3.24
N VAL A 250 8.54 13.76 4.35
CA VAL A 250 8.87 14.69 5.44
C VAL A 250 9.99 15.65 5.02
N LYS A 251 11.00 15.15 4.29
CA LYS A 251 12.15 15.95 3.83
C LYS A 251 11.87 16.80 2.58
N GLU A 252 10.70 16.66 1.94
CA GLU A 252 10.36 17.46 0.76
C GLU A 252 10.26 18.96 1.11
N GLU A 253 11.08 19.79 0.48
CA GLU A 253 11.10 21.24 0.71
C GLU A 253 10.03 21.98 -0.13
N SER A 254 9.74 21.50 -1.35
CA SER A 254 8.74 22.07 -2.24
C SER A 254 7.33 21.79 -1.73
N GLN A 255 6.67 22.82 -1.22
CA GLN A 255 5.27 22.74 -0.77
C GLN A 255 4.33 22.20 -1.85
N LYS A 256 4.55 22.58 -3.12
CA LYS A 256 3.71 22.10 -4.24
C LYS A 256 3.88 20.60 -4.46
N LEU A 257 5.13 20.12 -4.44
CA LEU A 257 5.43 18.72 -4.66
C LEU A 257 4.93 17.86 -3.51
N PHE A 258 5.14 18.32 -2.26
CA PHE A 258 4.58 17.69 -1.08
C PHE A 258 3.06 17.54 -1.14
N LEU A 259 2.33 18.62 -1.46
CA LEU A 259 0.87 18.58 -1.55
C LEU A 259 0.39 17.63 -2.64
N TYR A 260 1.11 17.56 -3.75
CA TYR A 260 0.82 16.60 -4.81
C TYR A 260 1.09 15.15 -4.38
N SER A 261 2.22 14.86 -3.71
CA SER A 261 2.52 13.54 -3.14
C SER A 261 1.44 13.08 -2.18
N ILE A 262 1.05 13.97 -1.25
CA ILE A 262 -0.01 13.68 -0.28
C ILE A 262 -1.34 13.42 -0.99
N PHE A 263 -1.71 14.23 -1.97
CA PHE A 263 -2.94 14.01 -2.74
C PHE A 263 -2.89 12.66 -3.49
N PHE A 264 -1.76 12.32 -4.09
CA PHE A 264 -1.59 11.06 -4.79
C PHE A 264 -1.74 9.86 -3.84
N VAL A 265 -0.99 9.84 -2.73
CA VAL A 265 -1.01 8.75 -1.73
C VAL A 265 -2.36 8.64 -1.02
N ALA A 266 -3.04 9.76 -0.77
CA ALA A 266 -4.33 9.78 -0.08
C ALA A 266 -5.51 9.42 -0.98
N MET A 267 -5.44 9.72 -2.29
CA MET A 267 -6.60 9.61 -3.17
C MET A 267 -6.36 8.71 -4.38
N ILE A 268 -5.33 9.00 -5.17
CA ILE A 268 -5.12 8.35 -6.47
C ILE A 268 -4.60 6.92 -6.29
N GLY A 269 -3.57 6.71 -5.46
CA GLY A 269 -3.02 5.40 -5.13
C GLY A 269 -4.09 4.40 -4.67
N PRO A 270 -4.90 4.72 -3.63
CA PRO A 270 -5.98 3.86 -3.18
C PRO A 270 -6.95 3.42 -4.27
N ILE A 271 -7.33 4.31 -5.20
CA ILE A 271 -8.24 3.97 -6.31
C ILE A 271 -7.60 2.91 -7.22
N LEU A 272 -6.35 3.12 -7.60
CA LEU A 272 -5.61 2.25 -8.51
C LEU A 272 -5.33 0.89 -7.87
N GLU A 273 -4.93 0.90 -6.61
CA GLU A 273 -4.74 -0.30 -5.79
C GLU A 273 -6.05 -1.09 -5.66
N GLU A 274 -7.19 -0.45 -5.39
CA GLU A 274 -8.47 -1.17 -5.34
C GLU A 274 -8.85 -1.80 -6.68
N ILE A 275 -8.59 -1.13 -7.80
CA ILE A 275 -8.82 -1.69 -9.14
C ILE A 275 -7.98 -2.95 -9.35
N PHE A 276 -6.68 -2.90 -9.01
CA PHE A 276 -5.78 -4.05 -9.16
C PHE A 276 -6.10 -5.17 -8.17
N PHE A 277 -6.08 -4.89 -6.86
CA PHE A 277 -6.19 -5.91 -5.82
C PHE A 277 -7.59 -6.50 -5.73
N ARG A 278 -8.65 -5.68 -5.80
CA ARG A 278 -10.03 -6.14 -5.57
C ARG A 278 -10.74 -6.39 -6.90
N GLY A 279 -10.68 -5.44 -7.82
CA GLY A 279 -11.35 -5.59 -9.12
C GLY A 279 -10.76 -6.72 -9.96
N PHE A 280 -9.43 -6.75 -10.10
CA PHE A 280 -8.76 -7.67 -11.01
C PHE A 280 -8.24 -8.94 -10.34
N MET A 281 -7.42 -8.82 -9.29
CA MET A 281 -6.74 -9.96 -8.67
C MET A 281 -7.67 -10.80 -7.80
N TYR A 282 -8.46 -10.19 -6.91
CA TYR A 282 -9.37 -10.92 -6.02
C TYR A 282 -10.37 -11.77 -6.81
N THR A 283 -11.00 -11.19 -7.86
CA THR A 283 -11.94 -11.91 -8.72
C THR A 283 -11.30 -13.12 -9.41
N ALA A 284 -10.05 -12.99 -9.87
CA ALA A 284 -9.28 -14.07 -10.48
C ALA A 284 -8.92 -15.20 -9.50
N ILE A 285 -8.48 -14.85 -8.28
CA ILE A 285 -8.10 -15.81 -7.24
C ILE A 285 -9.33 -16.52 -6.69
N LYS A 286 -10.45 -15.81 -6.53
CA LYS A 286 -11.73 -16.36 -6.04
C LYS A 286 -12.21 -17.52 -6.89
N LYS A 287 -12.01 -17.49 -8.22
CA LYS A 287 -12.38 -18.59 -9.13
C LYS A 287 -11.72 -19.93 -8.75
N ARG A 288 -10.54 -19.90 -8.12
CA ARG A 288 -9.76 -21.09 -7.78
C ARG A 288 -9.80 -21.44 -6.29
N PHE A 289 -9.81 -20.45 -5.41
CA PHE A 289 -9.66 -20.64 -3.97
C PHE A 289 -10.89 -20.23 -3.14
N GLY A 290 -11.98 -19.82 -3.81
CA GLY A 290 -13.19 -19.34 -3.15
C GLY A 290 -12.99 -17.97 -2.48
N MET A 291 -14.05 -17.50 -1.80
CA MET A 291 -14.08 -16.19 -1.14
C MET A 291 -12.97 -16.04 -0.09
N TRP A 292 -12.84 -17.01 0.82
CA TRP A 292 -11.88 -16.95 1.93
C TRP A 292 -10.43 -17.02 1.47
N GLY A 293 -10.14 -17.90 0.50
CA GLY A 293 -8.81 -17.98 -0.09
C GLY A 293 -8.44 -16.69 -0.82
N ALA A 294 -9.37 -16.11 -1.60
CA ALA A 294 -9.13 -14.82 -2.24
C ALA A 294 -8.89 -13.71 -1.23
N LEU A 295 -9.74 -13.61 -0.19
CA LEU A 295 -9.64 -12.60 0.84
C LEU A 295 -8.29 -12.66 1.56
N LEU A 296 -7.84 -13.84 1.97
CA LEU A 296 -6.55 -13.99 2.65
C LEU A 296 -5.37 -13.71 1.73
N ILE A 297 -5.35 -14.30 0.53
CA ILE A 297 -4.22 -14.18 -0.40
C ILE A 297 -4.06 -12.73 -0.87
N THR A 298 -5.12 -12.04 -1.28
CA THR A 298 -4.99 -10.66 -1.75
C THR A 298 -4.60 -9.70 -0.64
N SER A 299 -5.08 -9.91 0.59
CA SER A 299 -4.76 -9.05 1.73
C SER A 299 -3.31 -9.25 2.19
N PHE A 300 -2.83 -10.49 2.17
CA PHE A 300 -1.42 -10.79 2.42
C PHE A 300 -0.52 -10.13 1.38
N LEU A 301 -0.81 -10.32 0.09
CA LEU A 301 -0.01 -9.72 -0.99
C LEU A 301 -0.06 -8.19 -0.96
N PHE A 302 -1.23 -7.61 -0.68
CA PHE A 302 -1.40 -6.18 -0.48
C PHE A 302 -0.46 -5.67 0.62
N SER A 303 -0.47 -6.30 1.78
CA SER A 303 0.40 -5.92 2.89
C SER A 303 1.89 -6.15 2.63
N ALA A 304 2.25 -7.24 1.95
CA ALA A 304 3.65 -7.55 1.65
C ALA A 304 4.28 -6.53 0.72
N LEU A 305 3.51 -6.02 -0.26
CA LEU A 305 3.97 -5.02 -1.23
C LEU A 305 4.20 -3.63 -0.64
N HIS A 306 3.69 -3.35 0.56
CA HIS A 306 3.98 -2.12 1.29
C HIS A 306 5.40 -2.11 1.91
N ALA A 307 6.09 -3.26 1.93
CA ALA A 307 7.45 -3.41 2.48
C ALA A 307 7.63 -2.84 3.90
N ASN A 308 6.55 -2.82 4.69
CA ASN A 308 6.53 -2.28 6.05
C ASN A 308 6.27 -3.41 7.05
N TRP A 309 7.32 -3.86 7.72
CA TRP A 309 7.23 -4.98 8.66
C TRP A 309 6.38 -4.65 9.89
N VAL A 310 6.54 -3.45 10.45
CA VAL A 310 5.75 -2.98 11.60
C VAL A 310 4.28 -2.78 11.22
N GLY A 311 4.04 -2.29 10.00
CA GLY A 311 2.70 -2.09 9.46
C GLY A 311 2.03 -3.37 8.96
N PHE A 312 2.73 -4.49 8.87
CA PHE A 312 2.25 -5.67 8.13
C PHE A 312 0.89 -6.19 8.65
N LEU A 313 0.76 -6.43 9.96
CA LEU A 313 -0.51 -6.95 10.51
C LEU A 313 -1.68 -5.96 10.39
N PRO A 314 -1.53 -4.67 10.75
CA PRO A 314 -2.58 -3.67 10.50
C PRO A 314 -2.96 -3.52 9.03
N ILE A 315 -1.99 -3.47 8.11
CA ILE A 315 -2.23 -3.32 6.66
C ILE A 315 -2.92 -4.56 6.11
N MET A 316 -2.53 -5.77 6.54
CA MET A 316 -3.21 -7.00 6.15
C MET A 316 -4.67 -7.01 6.64
N ALA A 317 -4.92 -6.59 7.89
CA ALA A 317 -6.27 -6.51 8.44
C ALA A 317 -7.16 -5.48 7.69
N LEU A 318 -6.60 -4.32 7.34
CA LEU A 318 -7.25 -3.37 6.45
C LEU A 318 -7.52 -4.01 5.08
N GLY A 319 -6.55 -4.73 4.52
CA GLY A 319 -6.68 -5.48 3.28
C GLY A 319 -7.88 -6.43 3.29
N MET A 320 -8.05 -7.17 4.39
CA MET A 320 -9.14 -8.11 4.61
C MET A 320 -10.49 -7.39 4.68
N LEU A 321 -10.57 -6.26 5.38
CA LEU A 321 -11.76 -5.41 5.43
C LEU A 321 -12.16 -4.93 4.02
N LEU A 322 -11.20 -4.43 3.26
CA LEU A 322 -11.43 -3.91 1.90
C LEU A 322 -11.91 -5.02 0.95
N ALA A 323 -11.33 -6.22 1.03
CA ALA A 323 -11.79 -7.38 0.28
C ALA A 323 -13.19 -7.85 0.71
N TYR A 324 -13.49 -7.85 2.01
CA TYR A 324 -14.82 -8.14 2.53
C TYR A 324 -15.87 -7.14 2.05
N LEU A 325 -15.56 -5.83 2.06
CA LEU A 325 -16.45 -4.79 1.56
C LEU A 325 -16.77 -4.95 0.08
N TYR A 326 -15.76 -5.32 -0.71
CA TYR A 326 -15.93 -5.61 -2.12
C TYR A 326 -16.85 -6.82 -2.34
N GLU A 327 -16.62 -7.92 -1.59
CA GLU A 327 -17.46 -9.13 -1.64
C GLU A 327 -18.91 -8.86 -1.20
N LYS A 328 -19.09 -8.02 -0.18
CA LYS A 328 -20.40 -7.67 0.37
C LYS A 328 -21.22 -6.79 -0.55
N THR A 329 -20.58 -5.80 -1.18
CA THR A 329 -21.28 -4.78 -1.97
C THR A 329 -21.30 -5.08 -3.47
N GLY A 330 -20.38 -5.93 -3.97
CA GLY A 330 -20.17 -6.15 -5.40
C GLY A 330 -19.64 -4.92 -6.13
N SER A 331 -19.19 -3.89 -5.40
CA SER A 331 -18.75 -2.60 -5.92
C SER A 331 -17.45 -2.17 -5.25
N LEU A 332 -16.54 -1.57 -6.03
CA LEU A 332 -15.31 -1.00 -5.48
C LEU A 332 -15.57 0.27 -4.66
N SER A 333 -16.74 0.89 -4.77
CA SER A 333 -17.02 2.18 -4.11
C SER A 333 -16.84 2.14 -2.58
N ALA A 334 -17.25 1.06 -1.92
CA ALA A 334 -17.07 0.92 -0.47
C ALA A 334 -15.59 0.77 -0.09
N SER A 335 -14.86 -0.09 -0.80
CA SER A 335 -13.44 -0.34 -0.54
C SER A 335 -12.59 0.89 -0.86
N ILE A 336 -12.83 1.54 -2.00
CA ILE A 336 -12.15 2.80 -2.38
C ILE A 336 -12.38 3.87 -1.31
N ALA A 337 -13.63 4.08 -0.88
CA ALA A 337 -13.93 5.12 0.10
C ALA A 337 -13.22 4.87 1.45
N VAL A 338 -13.21 3.61 1.92
CA VAL A 338 -12.54 3.25 3.17
C VAL A 338 -11.02 3.37 3.04
N HIS A 339 -10.46 2.95 1.90
CA HIS A 339 -9.02 3.03 1.66
C HIS A 339 -8.55 4.49 1.57
N ILE A 340 -9.27 5.34 0.82
CA ILE A 340 -9.01 6.80 0.78
C ILE A 340 -9.12 7.39 2.19
N MET A 341 -10.15 7.04 2.96
CA MET A 341 -10.32 7.56 4.31
C MET A 341 -9.16 7.17 5.24
N HIS A 342 -8.67 5.92 5.13
CA HIS A 342 -7.51 5.46 5.88
C HIS A 342 -6.24 6.22 5.48
N ASN A 343 -5.92 6.26 4.19
CA ASN A 343 -4.70 6.92 3.71
C ASN A 343 -4.74 8.44 3.90
N PHE A 344 -5.92 9.07 3.81
CA PHE A 344 -6.09 10.48 4.13
C PHE A 344 -5.78 10.75 5.61
N GLY A 345 -6.28 9.92 6.52
CA GLY A 345 -5.94 10.01 7.95
C GLY A 345 -4.43 9.87 8.21
N MET A 346 -3.79 8.88 7.58
CA MET A 346 -2.33 8.71 7.65
C MET A 346 -1.58 9.90 7.07
N SER A 347 -2.06 10.46 5.95
CA SER A 347 -1.46 11.63 5.31
C SER A 347 -1.56 12.90 6.16
N LEU A 348 -2.67 13.08 6.89
CA LEU A 348 -2.81 14.16 7.88
C LEU A 348 -1.81 13.99 9.03
N PHE A 349 -1.56 12.75 9.46
CA PHE A 349 -0.55 12.46 10.47
C PHE A 349 0.87 12.77 9.97
N ILE A 350 1.19 12.45 8.72
CA ILE A 350 2.48 12.81 8.09
C ILE A 350 2.64 14.33 8.00
N LEU A 351 1.61 15.05 7.55
CA LEU A 351 1.61 16.52 7.52
C LEU A 351 1.85 17.08 8.93
N PHE A 352 1.21 16.49 9.94
CA PHE A 352 1.39 16.91 11.32
C PHE A 352 2.83 16.71 11.82
N ILE A 353 3.46 15.55 11.56
CA ILE A 353 4.86 15.30 11.90
C ILE A 353 5.77 16.33 11.23
N ARG A 354 5.56 16.58 9.94
CA ARG A 354 6.33 17.56 9.17
C ARG A 354 6.22 18.98 9.74
N GLU A 355 5.00 19.39 10.11
CA GLU A 355 4.75 20.72 10.68
C GLU A 355 5.20 20.85 12.15
N LEU A 356 5.39 19.75 12.88
CA LEU A 356 5.98 19.82 14.22
C LEU A 356 7.47 20.13 14.18
N GLY A 357 8.19 19.71 13.13
CA GLY A 357 9.64 19.91 13.02
C GLY A 357 10.47 19.18 14.08
N VAL A 358 9.86 18.26 14.82
CA VAL A 358 10.54 17.42 15.81
C VAL A 358 11.36 16.39 15.06
N ARG A 359 12.67 16.32 15.37
CA ARG A 359 13.60 15.39 14.73
C ARG A 359 13.46 14.00 15.36
N GLY A 360 13.50 12.95 14.54
CA GLY A 360 13.53 11.56 15.01
C GLY A 360 12.17 10.89 15.31
N ILE A 361 11.07 11.34 14.69
CA ILE A 361 9.73 10.69 14.77
C ILE A 361 9.59 9.54 13.77
#